data_AF-A0A5C1I5V5-F1
#
_entry.id   AF-A0A5C1I5V5-F1
#
_cell.length_a   1.000
_cell.length_b   1.000
_cell.length_c   1.000
_cell.angle_alpha   90.00
_cell.angle_beta   90.00
_cell.angle_gamma   90.00
#
_symmetry.space_group_name_H-M   'P 1'
#
loop_
_entity.id
_entity.type
_entity.pdbx_description
1 polymer ?
#
loop_
_entity_poly.entity_id
_entity_poly.type
_entity_poly.pdbx_seq_one_letter_code
_entity_poly.pdbx_strand_id
1 'polypeptide(L)'
;MIERNMDPRSYKPQSAPYQNLKWGLLLIGSGIGLFLAYVLNRGIFNSFDDDVFFLYVSLIAVFGGAGLFLSYRIEKREVLDKEEKVFEK
;
A
#
# COMPACT_ATOMS: atom_id res chain seq x y z
N MET A 1 -20.85 -10.28 -30.07
CA MET A 1 -20.92 -9.24 -29.01
C MET A 1 -22.17 -8.36 -29.08
N ILE A 2 -22.74 -8.10 -30.27
CA ILE A 2 -24.07 -7.46 -30.42
C ILE A 2 -25.23 -8.44 -30.09
N GLU A 3 -25.00 -9.75 -30.24
CA GLU A 3 -25.97 -10.83 -29.98
C GLU A 3 -26.39 -10.99 -28.51
N ARG A 4 -25.71 -10.32 -27.58
CA ARG A 4 -26.02 -10.37 -26.13
C ARG A 4 -26.68 -9.09 -25.60
N ASN A 5 -27.02 -8.13 -26.47
CA ASN A 5 -27.53 -6.82 -26.03
C ASN A 5 -26.63 -6.15 -24.98
N MET A 6 -25.32 -6.44 -25.03
CA MET A 6 -24.34 -5.81 -24.13
C MET A 6 -24.06 -4.41 -24.65
N ASP A 7 -24.58 -3.40 -23.95
CA ASP A 7 -24.28 -1.99 -24.22
C ASP A 7 -22.76 -1.75 -24.02
N PRO A 8 -22.01 -1.38 -25.07
CA PRO A 8 -20.58 -1.08 -24.95
C PRO A 8 -20.28 0.13 -24.06
N ARG A 9 -21.29 0.93 -23.67
CA ARG A 9 -21.16 2.01 -22.68
C ARG A 9 -21.27 1.52 -21.23
N SER A 10 -21.66 0.25 -21.02
CA SER A 10 -21.67 -0.39 -19.70
C SER A 10 -20.26 -0.67 -19.18
N TYR A 11 -19.28 -0.84 -20.07
CA TYR A 11 -17.88 -1.02 -19.67
C TYR A 11 -17.24 0.36 -19.52
N LYS A 12 -17.62 1.08 -18.45
CA LYS A 12 -16.74 2.13 -17.95
C LYS A 12 -15.53 1.39 -17.35
N PRO A 13 -14.30 1.56 -17.87
CA PRO A 13 -13.14 1.12 -17.13
C PRO A 13 -13.19 1.88 -15.82
N GLN A 14 -13.58 1.19 -14.75
CA GLN A 14 -13.55 1.75 -13.41
C GLN A 14 -12.08 1.99 -13.15
N SER A 15 -11.63 3.24 -13.34
CA SER A 15 -10.26 3.68 -13.09
C SER A 15 -9.93 3.14 -11.71
N ALA A 16 -9.08 2.11 -11.64
CA ALA A 16 -8.93 1.28 -10.45
C ALA A 16 -8.73 2.22 -9.25
N PRO A 17 -9.80 2.44 -8.45
CA PRO A 17 -9.71 3.44 -7.42
C PRO A 17 -8.65 2.91 -6.46
N TYR A 18 -7.88 3.80 -5.83
CA TYR A 18 -6.85 3.42 -4.85
C TYR A 18 -5.48 2.95 -5.39
N GLN A 19 -5.19 2.98 -6.70
CA GLN A 19 -3.80 2.76 -7.16
C GLN A 19 -2.81 3.76 -6.55
N ASN A 20 -3.18 5.05 -6.54
CA ASN A 20 -2.36 6.10 -5.92
C ASN A 20 -2.23 5.90 -4.40
N LEU A 21 -3.24 5.32 -3.75
CA LEU A 21 -3.23 5.04 -2.32
C LEU A 21 -2.22 3.91 -1.99
N LYS A 22 -2.17 2.86 -2.82
CA LYS A 22 -1.19 1.77 -2.68
C LYS A 22 0.23 2.28 -2.76
N TRP A 23 0.54 3.05 -3.79
CA TRP A 23 1.87 3.64 -3.97
C TRP A 23 2.19 4.68 -2.89
N GLY A 24 1.22 5.50 -2.51
CA GLY A 24 1.37 6.48 -1.44
C GLY A 24 1.72 5.84 -0.11
N LEU A 25 0.95 4.84 0.33
CA LEU A 25 1.22 4.15 1.60
C LEU A 25 2.50 3.31 1.56
N LEU A 26 2.85 2.71 0.42
CA LEU A 26 4.13 2.02 0.25
C LEU A 26 5.29 3.00 0.46
N LEU A 27 5.27 4.17 -0.18
CA LEU A 27 6.33 5.17 -0.09
C LEU A 27 6.41 5.81 1.29
N ILE A 28 5.26 6.06 1.94
CA ILE A 28 5.22 6.57 3.31
C ILE A 28 5.81 5.52 4.27
N GLY A 29 5.39 4.26 4.16
CA GLY A 29 5.91 3.17 4.97
C GLY A 29 7.42 2.98 4.78
N SER A 30 7.89 2.85 3.55
CA SER A 30 9.32 2.71 3.27
C SER A 30 10.14 3.91 3.72
N GLY A 31 9.62 5.14 3.55
CA GLY A 31 10.26 6.37 4.01
C GLY A 31 10.40 6.42 5.54
N ILE A 32 9.35 6.05 6.28
CA ILE A 32 9.39 5.96 7.75
C ILE A 32 10.39 4.88 8.18
N GLY A 33 10.39 3.71 7.53
CA GLY A 33 11.33 2.64 7.81
C GLY A 33 12.79 3.05 7.60
N LEU A 34 13.08 3.73 6.48
CA LEU A 34 14.42 4.24 6.18
C LEU A 34 14.85 5.33 7.17
N PHE A 35 13.94 6.23 7.54
CA PHE A 35 14.21 7.27 8.52
C PHE A 35 14.53 6.67 9.90
N LEU A 36 13.74 5.70 10.36
CA LEU A 36 14.01 4.99 11.60
C LEU A 36 15.34 4.23 11.53
N ALA A 37 15.63 3.55 10.42
CA ALA A 37 16.90 2.87 10.21
C ALA A 37 18.09 3.83 10.40
N TYR A 38 18.00 5.02 9.82
CA TYR A 38 19.02 6.05 9.96
C TYR A 38 19.17 6.52 11.41
N VAL A 39 18.06 6.80 12.10
CA VAL A 39 18.07 7.26 13.49
C VAL A 39 18.65 6.19 14.43
N LEU A 40 18.23 4.92 14.26
CA LEU A 40 18.76 3.81 15.06
C LEU A 40 20.25 3.61 14.80
N ASN A 41 20.66 3.61 13.53
CA ASN A 41 22.07 3.43 13.18
C ASN A 41 22.94 4.54 13.78
N ARG A 42 22.52 5.81 13.63
CA ARG A 42 23.26 6.98 14.12
C ARG A 42 23.23 7.13 15.64
N GLY A 43 22.11 6.77 16.28
CA GLY A 43 21.88 7.03 17.70
C GLY A 43 22.28 5.89 18.63
N ILE A 44 22.09 4.63 18.22
CA ILE A 44 22.28 3.45 19.08
C ILE A 44 23.56 2.72 18.72
N PHE A 45 23.72 2.38 17.44
CA PHE A 45 24.81 1.51 17.02
C PHE A 45 26.13 2.26 16.87
N ASN A 46 26.10 3.50 16.37
CA ASN A 46 27.30 4.33 16.12
C ASN A 46 28.41 3.57 15.35
N SER A 47 28.02 2.49 14.66
CA SER A 47 28.87 1.56 13.94
C SER A 47 28.68 1.80 12.45
N PHE A 48 29.80 1.90 11.74
CA PHE A 48 29.85 1.93 10.28
C PHE A 48 30.27 0.56 9.74
N ASP A 49 29.71 -0.51 10.32
CA ASP A 49 29.98 -1.88 9.88
C ASP A 49 29.06 -2.28 8.72
N ASP A 50 29.47 -3.30 7.97
CA ASP A 50 28.73 -3.84 6.83
C ASP A 50 27.30 -4.33 7.19
N ASP A 51 27.07 -4.63 8.47
CA ASP A 51 25.78 -5.10 8.99
C ASP A 51 24.65 -4.06 8.93
N VAL A 52 25.03 -2.79 8.81
CA VAL A 52 24.09 -1.67 8.71
C VAL A 52 23.21 -1.79 7.46
N PHE A 53 23.71 -2.39 6.38
CA PHE A 53 22.95 -2.63 5.15
C PHE A 53 21.70 -3.48 5.43
N PHE A 54 21.83 -4.55 6.20
CA PHE A 54 20.71 -5.43 6.53
C PHE A 54 19.65 -4.69 7.35
N LEU A 55 20.06 -3.81 8.26
CA LEU A 55 19.14 -3.01 9.07
C LEU A 55 18.28 -2.09 8.20
N TYR A 56 18.88 -1.39 7.23
CA TYR A 56 18.14 -0.55 6.28
C TYR A 56 17.18 -1.37 5.40
N VAL A 57 17.65 -2.47 4.82
CA VAL A 57 16.82 -3.33 3.95
C VAL A 57 15.65 -3.92 4.72
N SER A 58 15.89 -4.43 5.93
CA SER A 58 14.84 -5.00 6.78
C SER A 58 13.80 -3.96 7.17
N LEU A 59 14.21 -2.76 7.62
CA LEU A 59 13.26 -1.73 8.04
C LEU A 59 12.43 -1.18 6.89
N ILE A 60 13.03 -0.96 5.72
CA ILE A 60 12.28 -0.58 4.51
C ILE A 60 11.25 -1.65 4.15
N ALA A 61 11.63 -2.92 4.15
CA ALA A 61 10.74 -4.02 3.79
C ALA A 61 9.59 -4.18 4.79
N VAL A 62 9.88 -4.09 6.09
CA VAL A 62 8.88 -4.20 7.15
C VAL A 62 7.88 -3.04 7.11
N PHE A 63 8.36 -1.80 7.12
CA PHE A 63 7.47 -0.64 7.13
C PHE A 63 6.79 -0.40 5.78
N GLY A 64 7.47 -0.67 4.66
CA GLY A 64 6.86 -0.66 3.33
C GLY A 64 5.76 -1.72 3.18
N GLY A 65 6.00 -2.94 3.69
CA GLY A 65 5.01 -4.01 3.75
C GLY A 65 3.82 -3.66 4.66
N ALA A 66 4.07 -3.04 5.82
CA ALA A 66 3.02 -2.55 6.71
C ALA A 66 2.18 -1.45 6.04
N GLY A 67 2.81 -0.54 5.29
CA GLY A 67 2.12 0.46 4.48
C GLY A 67 1.19 -0.17 3.45
N LEU A 68 1.66 -1.16 2.68
CA LEU A 68 0.81 -1.91 1.75
C LEU A 68 -0.34 -2.63 2.45
N PHE A 69 -0.08 -3.23 3.62
CA PHE A 69 -1.11 -3.90 4.41
C PHE A 69 -2.21 -2.94 4.88
N LEU A 70 -1.82 -1.74 5.33
CA LEU A 70 -2.80 -0.68 5.63
C LEU A 70 -3.57 -0.26 4.39
N SER A 71 -2.92 -0.12 3.23
CA SER A 71 -3.60 0.21 1.98
C SER A 71 -4.66 -0.82 1.64
N TYR A 72 -4.35 -2.11 1.81
CA TYR A 72 -5.31 -3.19 1.61
C TYR A 72 -6.49 -3.08 2.60
N ARG A 73 -6.22 -2.78 3.87
CA ARG A 73 -7.31 -2.59 4.86
C ARG A 73 -8.20 -1.39 4.56
N ILE A 74 -7.65 -0.29 4.07
CA ILE A 74 -8.43 0.90 3.70
C ILE A 74 -9.30 0.60 2.47
N GLU A 75 -8.71 0.03 1.43
CA GLU A 75 -9.42 -0.39 0.21
C GLU A 75 -10.53 -1.40 0.56
N LYS A 76 -10.25 -2.37 1.44
CA LYS A 76 -11.25 -3.32 1.94
C LYS A 76 -12.43 -2.62 2.61
N ARG A 77 -12.17 -1.65 3.49
CA ARG A 77 -13.22 -0.90 4.21
C ARG A 77 -14.04 0.00 3.28
N GLU A 78 -13.42 0.63 2.29
CA GLU A 78 -14.15 1.56 1.42
C GLU A 78 -14.92 0.88 0.29
N VAL A 79 -14.44 -0.26 -0.21
CA VAL A 79 -15.05 -0.97 -1.33
C VAL A 79 -16.01 -2.06 -0.84
N LEU A 80 -15.54 -2.97 0.02
CA LEU A 80 -16.31 -4.18 0.36
C LEU A 80 -17.46 -3.88 1.35
N ASP A 81 -17.24 -3.05 2.37
CA ASP A 81 -18.31 -2.71 3.34
C ASP A 81 -19.39 -1.77 2.78
N LYS A 82 -19.11 -1.06 1.67
CA LYS A 82 -20.09 -0.18 1.02
C LYS A 82 -20.93 -0.91 0.00
N GLU A 83 -20.36 -1.85 -0.76
CA GLU A 83 -21.14 -2.65 -1.71
C GLU A 83 -22.17 -3.52 -0.99
N GLU A 84 -21.82 -4.16 0.13
CA GLU A 84 -22.74 -5.00 0.91
C GLU A 84 -23.99 -4.24 1.37
N LYS A 85 -23.84 -2.97 1.78
CA LYS A 85 -24.97 -2.11 2.20
C LYS A 85 -25.84 -1.58 1.04
N VAL A 86 -25.32 -1.58 -0.19
CA VAL A 86 -26.09 -1.18 -1.37
C VAL A 86 -26.92 -2.36 -1.88
N PHE A 87 -26.47 -3.60 -1.70
CA PHE A 87 -27.23 -4.80 -2.07
C PHE A 87 -28.34 -5.17 -1.06
N GLU A 88 -28.33 -4.59 0.15
CA GLU A 88 -29.35 -4.81 1.19
C GLU A 88 -30.52 -3.80 1.18
N LYS A 89 -30.56 -2.86 0.23
CA LYS A 89 -31.64 -1.88 0.05
C LYS A 89 -32.40 -2.08 -1.25
#